data_AF-A0A2I0W9Q7-F1
#
_entry.id   AF-A0A2I0W9Q7-F1
#
_cell.length_a   1.000
_cell.length_b   1.000
_cell.length_c   1.000
_cell.angle_alpha   90.00
_cell.angle_beta   90.00
_cell.angle_gamma   90.00
#
_symmetry.space_group_name_H-M   'P 1'
#
loop_
_entity.id
_entity.type
_entity.pdbx_description
1 polymer ?
#
loop_
_entity_poly.entity_id
_entity_poly.type
_entity_poly.pdbx_seq_one_letter_code
_entity_poly.pdbx_strand_id
1 'polypeptide(L)'
;MGKGLLDLEKHFAFYGAYHSNSVNVLIHVFFVWPIFFSSLILFDLTPPILHVPLLGGFDLNFSFFFALFYAVFYISLDRYAGSFAALLCLLCWFGSKSLAAQLGFSLAWKLLQSLFGYEPYPGFHANVLKKIEVDREEWQARKHK
;
A
#
# COMPACT_ATOMS: atom_id res chain seq x y z
N MET A 1 -7.10 -31.46 -5.71
CA MET A 1 -7.44 -30.26 -6.50
C MET A 1 -8.63 -29.58 -5.83
N GLY A 2 -8.56 -28.26 -5.61
CA GLY A 2 -9.63 -27.51 -4.95
C GLY A 2 -10.94 -27.56 -5.74
N LYS A 3 -12.05 -27.21 -5.09
CA LYS A 3 -13.37 -27.13 -5.73
C LYS A 3 -13.89 -25.69 -5.64
N GLY A 4 -14.57 -25.22 -6.68
CA GLY A 4 -15.21 -23.89 -6.67
C GLY A 4 -14.21 -22.74 -6.64
N LEU A 5 -14.28 -21.88 -5.62
CA LEU A 5 -13.40 -20.71 -5.48
C LEU A 5 -11.91 -21.06 -5.29
N LEU A 6 -11.59 -22.29 -4.89
CA LEU A 6 -10.21 -22.76 -4.72
C LEU A 6 -9.73 -23.65 -5.89
N ASP A 7 -10.51 -23.73 -6.96
CA ASP A 7 -10.14 -24.46 -8.17
C ASP A 7 -9.18 -23.62 -9.01
N LEU A 8 -7.88 -23.83 -8.78
CA LEU A 8 -6.82 -23.08 -9.43
C LEU A 8 -6.85 -23.25 -10.96
N GLU A 9 -7.06 -24.47 -11.45
CA GLU A 9 -7.09 -24.76 -12.89
C GLU A 9 -8.23 -24.01 -13.55
N LYS A 10 -9.42 -23.99 -12.94
CA LYS A 10 -10.56 -23.23 -13.45
C LYS A 10 -10.26 -21.74 -13.55
N HIS A 11 -9.61 -21.15 -12.54
CA HIS A 11 -9.24 -19.73 -12.56
C HIS A 11 -8.22 -19.41 -13.65
N PHE A 12 -7.18 -20.25 -13.79
CA PHE A 12 -6.18 -20.09 -14.85
C PHE A 12 -6.76 -20.30 -16.24
N ALA A 13 -7.64 -21.29 -16.42
CA ALA A 13 -8.32 -21.54 -17.69
C ALA A 13 -9.24 -20.38 -18.08
N PHE A 14 -10.02 -19.85 -17.14
CA PHE A 14 -10.86 -18.67 -17.36
C PHE A 14 -10.03 -17.43 -17.71
N TYR A 15 -8.96 -17.16 -16.97
CA TYR A 15 -8.05 -16.05 -17.26
C TYR A 15 -7.42 -16.19 -18.65
N GLY A 16 -6.88 -17.37 -18.97
CA GLY A 16 -6.22 -17.67 -20.24
C GLY A 16 -7.13 -17.60 -21.46
N ALA A 17 -8.44 -17.81 -21.30
CA ALA A 17 -9.41 -17.69 -22.39
C ALA A 17 -9.51 -16.27 -22.97
N TYR A 18 -9.16 -15.25 -22.18
CA TYR A 18 -9.24 -13.84 -22.58
C TYR A 18 -7.90 -13.09 -22.51
N HIS A 19 -6.89 -13.65 -21.83
CA HIS A 19 -5.57 -13.02 -21.64
C HIS A 19 -4.45 -13.91 -22.18
N SER A 20 -4.39 -14.04 -23.51
CA SER A 20 -3.39 -14.87 -24.22
C SER A 20 -2.11 -14.12 -24.64
N ASN A 21 -2.10 -12.78 -24.54
CA ASN A 21 -0.91 -11.97 -24.86
C ASN A 21 0.15 -12.11 -23.75
N SER A 22 1.29 -12.73 -24.08
CA SER A 22 2.36 -13.02 -23.11
C SER A 22 2.96 -11.78 -22.44
N VAL A 23 3.06 -10.66 -23.16
CA VAL A 23 3.56 -9.39 -22.61
C VAL A 23 2.60 -8.87 -21.54
N ASN A 24 1.30 -8.88 -21.82
CA ASN A 24 0.29 -8.45 -20.84
C ASN A 24 0.27 -9.35 -19.60
N VAL A 25 0.36 -10.67 -19.79
CA VAL A 25 0.46 -11.63 -18.67
C VAL A 25 1.69 -11.34 -17.83
N LEU A 26 2.85 -11.10 -18.47
CA LEU A 26 4.09 -10.78 -17.77
C LEU A 26 3.97 -9.49 -16.96
N ILE A 27 3.40 -8.44 -17.54
CA ILE A 27 3.11 -7.18 -16.85
C ILE A 27 2.22 -7.46 -15.63
N HIS A 28 1.13 -8.22 -15.79
CA HIS A 28 0.22 -8.54 -14.69
C HIS A 28 0.92 -9.27 -13.54
N VAL A 29 1.72 -10.30 -13.85
CA VAL A 29 2.46 -11.09 -12.85
C VAL A 29 3.48 -10.24 -12.09
N PHE A 30 4.14 -9.28 -12.75
CA PHE A 30 5.09 -8.40 -12.06
C PHE A 30 4.40 -7.30 -11.26
N PHE A 31 3.35 -6.66 -11.79
CA PHE A 31 2.72 -5.50 -11.17
C PHE A 31 1.71 -5.83 -10.08
N VAL A 32 1.24 -7.08 -9.96
CA VAL A 32 0.39 -7.49 -8.84
C VAL A 32 1.07 -7.26 -7.48
N TRP A 33 2.39 -7.45 -7.39
CA TRP A 33 3.14 -7.30 -6.14
C TRP A 33 3.32 -5.83 -5.72
N PRO A 34 3.75 -4.90 -6.60
CA PRO A 34 3.71 -3.47 -6.30
C PRO A 34 2.32 -2.95 -5.92
N ILE A 35 1.25 -3.41 -6.57
CA ILE A 35 -0.13 -3.02 -6.25
C ILE A 35 -0.53 -3.52 -4.86
N PHE A 36 -0.22 -4.77 -4.56
CA PHE A 36 -0.47 -5.35 -3.25
C PHE A 36 0.33 -4.60 -2.17
N PHE A 37 1.62 -4.34 -2.40
CA PHE A 37 2.49 -3.62 -1.49
C PHE A 37 2.03 -2.18 -1.22
N SER A 38 1.65 -1.42 -2.25
CA SER A 38 1.15 -0.05 -2.07
C SER A 38 -0.17 -0.01 -1.30
N SER A 39 -1.06 -0.99 -1.52
CA SER A 39 -2.29 -1.16 -0.74
C SER A 39 -1.97 -1.40 0.75
N LEU A 40 -0.96 -2.23 1.05
CA LEU A 40 -0.52 -2.46 2.42
C LEU A 40 0.03 -1.20 3.09
N ILE A 41 0.79 -0.36 2.38
CA ILE A 41 1.27 0.93 2.92
C ILE A 41 0.08 1.81 3.32
N LEU A 42 -0.96 1.90 2.48
CA LEU A 42 -2.16 2.67 2.81
C LEU A 42 -2.86 2.11 4.05
N PHE A 43 -2.95 0.79 4.14
CA PHE A 43 -3.52 0.12 5.31
C PHE A 43 -2.65 0.25 6.56
N ASP A 44 -1.34 0.41 6.42
CA ASP A 44 -0.45 0.66 7.54
C ASP A 44 -0.71 2.02 8.21
N LEU A 45 -1.33 2.96 7.49
CA LEU A 45 -1.77 4.25 8.04
C LEU A 45 -3.05 4.14 8.89
N THR A 46 -3.70 2.98 8.92
CA THR A 46 -4.88 2.75 9.76
C THR A 46 -4.50 2.52 11.22
N PRO A 47 -5.34 2.94 12.18
CA PRO A 47 -5.11 2.68 13.60
C PRO A 47 -4.93 1.17 13.90
N PRO A 48 -4.17 0.82 14.95
CA PRO A 48 -4.06 -0.56 15.42
C PRO A 48 -5.44 -1.13 15.76
N ILE A 49 -5.68 -2.37 15.33
CA ILE A 49 -6.88 -3.15 15.69
C ILE A 49 -6.58 -3.98 16.93
N LEU A 50 -5.39 -4.60 16.98
CA LEU A 50 -4.93 -5.40 18.09
C LEU A 50 -3.48 -5.05 18.42
N HIS A 51 -3.25 -4.61 19.65
CA HIS A 51 -1.92 -4.40 20.20
C HIS A 51 -1.42 -5.70 20.83
N VAL A 52 -0.24 -6.18 20.43
CA VAL A 52 0.33 -7.44 20.96
C VAL A 52 1.60 -7.12 21.75
N PRO A 53 1.52 -6.93 23.09
CA PRO A 53 2.66 -6.53 23.92
C PRO A 53 3.80 -7.55 23.90
N LEU A 54 3.46 -8.84 23.76
CA LEU A 54 4.40 -9.95 23.82
C LEU A 54 5.36 -10.01 22.61
N LEU A 55 4.99 -9.42 21.48
CA LEU A 55 5.83 -9.33 20.27
C LEU A 55 6.49 -7.95 20.15
N GLY A 56 6.99 -7.42 21.27
CA GLY A 56 7.70 -6.13 21.27
C GLY A 56 6.81 -4.92 20.94
N GLY A 57 5.50 -5.02 21.21
CA GLY A 57 4.54 -3.94 20.91
C GLY A 57 4.12 -3.86 19.45
N PHE A 58 4.11 -4.99 18.72
CA PHE A 58 3.68 -5.03 17.33
C PHE A 58 2.18 -4.70 17.21
N ASP A 59 1.89 -3.62 16.48
CA ASP A 59 0.52 -3.22 16.15
C ASP A 59 0.00 -3.97 14.94
N LEU A 60 -0.97 -4.85 15.18
CA LEU A 60 -1.72 -5.52 14.13
C LEU A 60 -2.87 -4.61 13.71
N ASN A 61 -2.81 -4.12 12.48
CA ASN A 61 -3.86 -3.30 11.87
C ASN A 61 -4.35 -3.95 10.57
N PHE A 62 -5.06 -3.20 9.76
CA PHE A 62 -5.69 -3.72 8.56
C PHE A 62 -4.69 -4.34 7.57
N SER A 63 -3.44 -3.83 7.49
CA SER A 63 -2.42 -4.38 6.59
C SER A 63 -2.06 -5.83 6.95
N PHE A 64 -1.99 -6.14 8.25
CA PHE A 64 -1.69 -7.50 8.72
C PHE A 64 -2.79 -8.48 8.33
N PHE A 65 -4.05 -8.14 8.62
CA PHE A 65 -5.17 -9.02 8.30
C PHE A 65 -5.36 -9.20 6.80
N PHE A 66 -5.14 -8.14 6.01
CA PHE A 66 -5.16 -8.22 4.56
C PHE A 66 -4.06 -9.15 4.03
N ALA A 67 -2.82 -9.01 4.53
CA ALA A 67 -1.72 -9.88 4.13
C ALA A 67 -1.94 -11.35 4.56
N LEU A 68 -2.44 -11.56 5.78
CA LEU A 68 -2.77 -12.89 6.29
C LEU A 68 -3.86 -13.56 5.45
N PHE A 69 -4.91 -12.83 5.10
CA PHE A 69 -5.99 -13.33 4.26
C PHE A 69 -5.46 -13.82 2.91
N TYR A 70 -4.66 -13.01 2.20
CA TYR A 70 -4.10 -13.40 0.91
C TYR A 70 -3.08 -14.54 1.03
N ALA A 71 -2.26 -14.58 2.09
CA ALA A 71 -1.34 -15.69 2.34
C ALA A 71 -2.09 -17.02 2.50
N VAL A 72 -3.14 -17.06 3.32
CA VAL A 72 -3.98 -18.25 3.50
C VAL A 72 -4.71 -18.61 2.21
N PHE A 73 -5.23 -17.62 1.50
CA PHE A 73 -5.90 -17.82 0.21
C PHE A 73 -4.97 -18.47 -0.82
N TYR A 74 -3.74 -17.96 -0.98
CA TYR A 74 -2.78 -18.53 -1.93
C TYR A 74 -2.35 -19.95 -1.55
N ILE A 75 -2.05 -20.23 -0.28
CA ILE A 75 -1.74 -21.59 0.19
C ILE A 75 -2.90 -22.55 -0.09
N SER A 76 -4.14 -22.07 0.04
CA SER A 76 -5.34 -22.86 -0.21
C SER A 76 -5.57 -23.17 -1.69
N LEU A 77 -5.03 -22.34 -2.61
CA LEU A 77 -5.10 -22.54 -4.05
C LEU A 77 -4.10 -23.59 -4.54
N ASP A 78 -2.85 -23.49 -4.11
CA ASP A 78 -1.82 -24.51 -4.38
C ASP A 78 -0.79 -24.55 -3.25
N ARG A 79 -0.37 -25.75 -2.84
CA ARG A 79 0.53 -25.89 -1.71
C ARG A 79 1.92 -25.32 -2.00
N TYR A 80 2.45 -25.45 -3.21
CA TYR A 80 3.83 -25.09 -3.52
C TYR A 80 3.94 -23.64 -3.99
N ALA A 81 3.27 -23.31 -5.08
CA ALA A 81 3.22 -21.96 -5.62
C ALA A 81 2.54 -21.00 -4.65
N GLY A 82 1.48 -21.45 -3.98
CA GLY A 82 0.79 -20.66 -2.97
C GLY A 82 1.62 -20.39 -1.72
N SER A 83 2.46 -21.33 -1.28
CA SER A 83 3.41 -21.08 -0.18
C SER A 83 4.45 -20.03 -0.56
N PHE A 84 4.92 -20.03 -1.81
CA PHE A 84 5.82 -18.99 -2.30
C PHE A 84 5.14 -17.62 -2.34
N ALA A 85 3.90 -17.56 -2.85
CA ALA A 85 3.10 -16.34 -2.85
C ALA A 85 2.80 -15.84 -1.42
N ALA A 86 2.52 -16.74 -0.47
CA ALA A 86 2.33 -16.40 0.93
C ALA A 86 3.60 -15.80 1.56
N LEU A 87 4.78 -16.35 1.26
CA LEU A 87 6.05 -15.77 1.69
C LEU A 87 6.21 -14.35 1.14
N LEU A 88 5.90 -14.12 -0.14
CA LEU A 88 5.90 -12.78 -0.73
C LEU A 88 4.91 -11.84 -0.04
N CYS A 89 3.70 -12.29 0.30
CA CYS A 89 2.74 -11.49 1.06
C CYS A 89 3.31 -11.05 2.42
N LEU A 90 3.99 -11.96 3.14
CA LEU A 90 4.62 -11.64 4.42
C LEU A 90 5.80 -10.66 4.28
N LEU A 91 6.62 -10.84 3.26
CA LEU A 91 7.72 -9.91 2.95
C LEU A 91 7.18 -8.51 2.59
N CYS A 92 6.13 -8.44 1.77
CA CYS A 92 5.45 -7.19 1.44
C CYS A 92 4.88 -6.52 2.68
N TRP A 93 4.24 -7.27 3.58
CA TRP A 93 3.71 -6.73 4.84
C TRP A 93 4.80 -6.19 5.77
N PHE A 94 5.88 -6.95 5.96
CA PHE A 94 6.99 -6.49 6.80
C PHE A 94 7.66 -5.25 6.19
N GLY A 95 7.84 -5.24 4.87
CA GLY A 95 8.40 -4.10 4.14
C GLY A 95 7.49 -2.86 4.20
N SER A 96 6.18 -3.03 4.06
CA SER A 96 5.21 -1.92 4.09
C SER A 96 5.17 -1.29 5.48
N LYS A 97 5.14 -2.12 6.53
CA LYS A 97 5.23 -1.68 7.93
C LYS A 97 6.49 -0.85 8.18
N SER A 98 7.63 -1.37 7.75
CA SER A 98 8.93 -0.72 7.93
C SER A 98 9.01 0.62 7.19
N LEU A 99 8.51 0.66 5.95
CA LEU A 99 8.50 1.88 5.14
C LEU A 99 7.49 2.91 5.68
N ALA A 100 6.29 2.48 6.08
CA ALA A 100 5.27 3.35 6.65
C ALA A 100 5.75 3.99 7.97
N ALA A 101 6.49 3.24 8.80
CA ALA A 101 7.12 3.76 10.01
C ALA A 101 8.17 4.85 9.70
N GLN A 102 8.95 4.71 8.63
CA GLN A 102 9.94 5.71 8.20
C GLN A 102 9.32 6.95 7.56
N LEU A 103 8.26 6.78 6.77
CA LEU A 103 7.53 7.89 6.16
C LEU A 103 6.83 8.72 7.26
N GLY A 104 6.14 8.06 8.19
CA GLY A 104 5.25 8.73 9.12
C GLY A 104 3.99 9.27 8.43
N PHE A 105 2.89 9.40 9.18
CA PHE A 105 1.56 9.72 8.62
C PHE A 105 1.55 11.03 7.81
N SER A 106 2.20 12.09 8.30
CA SER A 106 2.23 13.41 7.66
C SER A 106 2.97 13.42 6.32
N LEU A 107 4.12 12.74 6.21
CA LEU A 107 4.89 12.69 4.97
C LEU A 107 4.26 11.71 3.97
N ALA A 108 3.77 10.55 4.45
CA ALA A 108 3.04 9.60 3.61
C ALA A 108 1.82 10.26 2.94
N TRP A 109 1.06 11.04 3.73
CA TRP A 109 -0.09 11.78 3.23
C TRP A 109 0.30 12.90 2.25
N LYS A 110 1.38 13.64 2.52
CA LYS A 110 1.91 14.65 1.59
C LYS A 110 2.39 14.04 0.25
N LEU A 111 3.05 12.89 0.28
CA LEU A 111 3.48 12.20 -0.94
C LEU A 111 2.28 11.71 -1.75
N LEU A 112 1.25 11.18 -1.08
CA LEU A 112 0.00 10.79 -1.73
C LEU A 112 -0.64 11.99 -2.42
N GLN A 113 -0.81 13.11 -1.72
CA GLN A 113 -1.38 14.33 -2.30
C GLN A 113 -0.55 14.88 -3.47
N SER A 114 0.78 14.84 -3.35
CA SER A 114 1.71 15.29 -4.39
C SER A 114 1.61 14.44 -5.65
N LEU A 115 1.58 13.11 -5.51
CA LEU A 115 1.48 12.17 -6.64
C LEU A 115 0.15 12.29 -7.38
N PHE A 116 -0.94 12.58 -6.66
CA PHE A 116 -2.28 12.73 -7.24
C PHE A 116 -2.63 14.18 -7.61
N GLY A 117 -1.71 15.14 -7.40
CA GLY A 117 -1.93 16.55 -7.72
C GLY A 117 -3.15 17.14 -7.00
N TYR A 118 -3.48 16.66 -5.80
CA TYR A 118 -4.71 17.05 -5.11
C TYR A 118 -4.68 18.55 -4.76
N GLU A 119 -5.71 19.26 -5.18
CA GLU A 119 -5.96 20.64 -4.81
C GLU A 119 -7.33 20.72 -4.10
N PRO A 120 -7.41 21.08 -2.80
CA PRO A 120 -8.67 21.12 -2.05
C PRO A 120 -9.77 21.95 -2.74
N TYR A 121 -9.38 23.00 -3.46
CA TYR A 121 -10.21 23.79 -4.36
C TYR A 121 -9.31 24.53 -5.37
N PRO A 122 -9.80 24.91 -6.56
CA PRO A 122 -8.98 25.54 -7.59
C PRO A 122 -8.20 26.75 -7.07
N GLY A 123 -6.87 26.72 -7.23
CA GLY A 123 -5.96 27.79 -6.81
C GLY A 123 -5.58 27.78 -5.32
N PHE A 124 -5.91 26.73 -4.56
CA PHE A 124 -5.46 26.56 -3.18
C PHE A 124 -3.93 26.71 -3.05
N HIS A 125 -3.14 26.05 -3.90
CA HIS A 125 -1.67 26.08 -3.77
C HIS A 125 -1.10 27.48 -4.04
N ALA A 126 -1.66 28.19 -5.02
CA ALA A 126 -1.28 29.58 -5.32
C ALA A 126 -1.60 30.52 -4.14
N ASN A 127 -2.73 30.32 -3.46
CA ASN A 127 -3.11 31.10 -2.29
C ASN A 127 -2.21 30.81 -1.08
N VAL A 128 -1.82 29.55 -0.87
CA VAL A 128 -0.88 29.16 0.19
C VAL A 128 0.50 29.79 -0.04
N LEU A 129 1.02 29.75 -1.28
CA LEU A 129 2.30 30.40 -1.62
C LEU A 129 2.27 31.89 -1.33
N LYS A 130 1.20 32.60 -1.73
CA LYS A 130 1.02 34.02 -1.41
C LYS A 130 1.06 34.29 0.10
N LYS A 131 0.37 33.47 0.91
CA LYS A 131 0.39 33.64 2.37
C LYS A 131 1.78 33.39 2.97
N ILE A 132 2.50 32.39 2.48
CA ILE A 132 3.86 32.10 2.94
C ILE A 132 4.81 33.27 2.63
N GLU A 133 4.70 33.88 1.45
CA GLU A 133 5.51 35.05 1.07
C GLU A 133 5.26 36.22 2.02
N VAL A 134 3.99 36.53 2.29
CA VAL A 134 3.59 37.60 3.23
C VAL A 134 4.12 37.32 4.64
N ASP A 135 3.88 36.12 5.18
CA ASP A 135 4.33 35.74 6.54
C ASP A 135 5.85 35.82 6.68
N ARG A 136 6.59 35.46 5.62
CA ARG A 136 8.06 35.52 5.59
C ARG A 136 8.55 36.97 5.60
N GLU A 137 7.94 37.85 4.82
CA GLU A 137 8.26 39.29 4.81
C GLU A 137 7.98 39.94 6.16
N GLU A 138 6.82 39.66 6.76
CA GLU A 138 6.48 40.14 8.10
C GLU A 138 7.47 39.64 9.17
N TRP A 139 7.86 38.37 9.10
CA TRP A 139 8.84 37.80 10.03
C TRP A 139 10.22 38.45 9.89
N GLN A 140 10.69 38.69 8.67
CA GLN A 140 11.96 39.40 8.42
C GLN A 140 11.89 40.84 8.94
N ALA A 141 10.79 41.55 8.68
CA ALA A 141 10.58 42.92 9.17
C ALA A 141 10.57 42.98 10.71
N ARG A 142 10.03 41.97 11.39
CA ARG A 142 10.07 41.84 12.85
C ARG A 142 11.48 41.53 13.39
N LYS A 143 12.32 40.83 12.61
CA LYS A 143 13.71 40.52 13.00
C LYS A 143 14.65 41.72 12.95
N HIS A 144 14.29 42.74 12.17
CA HIS A 144 15.08 43.96 11.95
C HIS A 144 14.55 45.19 12.71
N LYS A 145 13.54 45.01 13.57
CA LYS A 145 13.10 45.99 14.58
C LYS A 145 13.69 45.63 15.94
#